data_AF-A0A6B1XC14-F1
#
_entry.id   AF-A0A6B1XC14-F1
#
_cell.length_a   1.000
_cell.length_b   1.000
_cell.length_c   1.000
_cell.angle_alpha   90.00
_cell.angle_beta   90.00
_cell.angle_gamma   90.00
#
_symmetry.space_group_name_H-M   'P 1'
#
loop_
_entity.id
_entity.type
_entity.pdbx_description
1 polymer ?
#
loop_
_entity_poly.entity_id
_entity_poly.type
_entity_poly.pdbx_seq_one_letter_code
_entity_poly.pdbx_strand_id
1 'polypeptide(L)'
;MSKSEVIQNLLDELNNQNQIYIAIIGIILTVIGLGFTLFSFMQLRFSDKQIKKMEDDFKQDFKIEENNEALKDMKATLVKARKNEKLLKEEIITATDLNLENSSFLLSQVDGDTHTLELNNMLINFNTTFDKAISTHKLNLSTLQHVIVNLINCLQRIRRYKIRYDEEAYYKINSLFDKLSRQSTISIQANPDMNRYFTQHSLLKCLTSLKSEIKECDKYMNNELEDHDID
;
A
#
# COMPACT_ATOMS: atom_id res chain seq x y z
N MET A 1 62.45 89.46 -26.80
CA MET A 1 62.33 88.06 -27.26
C MET A 1 62.64 87.99 -28.73
N SER A 2 63.71 87.30 -29.11
CA SER A 2 64.08 87.12 -30.51
C SER A 2 63.28 85.95 -31.12
N LYS A 3 63.02 85.98 -32.44
CA LYS A 3 62.30 84.89 -33.13
C LYS A 3 62.95 83.51 -32.93
N SER A 4 64.26 83.48 -32.68
CA SER A 4 65.03 82.25 -32.40
C SER A 4 64.66 81.60 -31.07
N GLU A 5 64.32 82.40 -30.06
CA GLU A 5 63.97 81.98 -28.70
C GLU A 5 62.57 81.33 -28.67
N VAL A 6 61.65 81.88 -29.47
CA VAL A 6 60.30 81.32 -29.66
C VAL A 6 60.34 80.00 -30.43
N ILE A 7 61.21 79.89 -31.44
CA ILE A 7 61.37 78.66 -32.22
C ILE A 7 62.04 77.55 -31.40
N GLN A 8 63.03 77.86 -30.57
CA GLN A 8 63.64 76.89 -29.65
C GLN A 8 62.64 76.41 -28.58
N ASN A 9 61.87 77.31 -27.97
CA ASN A 9 60.82 76.91 -27.03
C ASN A 9 59.73 76.06 -27.69
N LEU A 10 59.36 76.32 -28.94
CA LEU A 10 58.41 75.49 -29.68
C LEU A 10 58.97 74.10 -30.01
N LEU A 11 60.26 73.99 -30.34
CA LEU A 11 60.93 72.71 -30.60
C LEU A 11 61.07 71.86 -29.33
N ASP A 12 61.40 72.49 -28.20
CA ASP A 12 61.49 71.82 -26.90
C ASP A 12 60.11 71.35 -26.42
N GLU A 13 59.07 72.17 -26.64
CA GLU A 13 57.69 71.80 -26.31
C GLU A 13 57.18 70.64 -27.20
N LEU A 14 57.56 70.61 -28.48
CA LEU A 14 57.20 69.54 -29.42
C LEU A 14 57.89 68.22 -29.06
N ASN A 15 59.15 68.27 -28.64
CA ASN A 15 59.90 67.10 -28.19
C ASN A 15 59.38 66.57 -26.83
N ASN A 16 59.04 67.47 -25.92
CA ASN A 16 58.42 67.14 -24.63
C ASN A 16 57.03 66.50 -24.82
N GLN A 17 56.20 67.05 -25.71
CA GLN A 17 54.90 66.44 -26.06
C GLN A 17 55.07 65.04 -26.66
N ASN A 18 56.05 64.84 -27.54
CA ASN A 18 56.29 63.52 -28.14
C ASN A 18 56.73 62.48 -27.09
N GLN A 19 57.56 62.85 -26.11
CA GLN A 19 57.94 61.97 -25.00
C GLN A 19 56.74 61.63 -24.10
N ILE A 20 55.86 62.60 -23.83
CA ILE A 20 54.63 62.39 -23.06
C ILE A 20 53.69 61.43 -23.80
N TYR A 21 53.52 61.58 -25.12
CA TYR A 21 52.71 60.66 -25.93
C TYR A 21 53.27 59.24 -25.93
N ILE A 22 54.58 59.06 -26.09
CA ILE A 22 55.23 57.75 -26.03
C ILE A 22 55.05 57.09 -24.65
N ALA A 23 55.17 57.87 -23.57
CA ALA A 23 54.96 57.37 -22.22
C ALA A 23 53.50 56.91 -21.98
N ILE A 24 52.53 57.68 -22.45
CA ILE A 24 51.10 57.33 -22.33
C ILE A 24 50.79 56.05 -23.12
N ILE A 25 51.31 55.91 -24.35
CA ILE A 25 51.13 54.71 -25.17
C ILE A 25 51.74 53.48 -24.49
N GLY A 26 52.93 53.62 -23.88
CA GLY A 26 53.60 52.54 -23.14
C GLY A 26 52.79 52.06 -21.92
N ILE A 27 52.18 52.99 -21.17
CA ILE A 27 51.30 52.66 -20.04
C ILE A 27 50.05 51.90 -20.53
N ILE A 28 49.41 52.37 -21.60
CA ILE A 28 48.21 51.73 -22.15
C ILE A 28 48.51 50.30 -22.61
N LEU A 29 49.62 50.07 -23.32
CA LEU A 29 50.02 48.73 -23.77
C LEU A 29 50.33 47.78 -22.60
N THR A 30 50.92 48.30 -21.52
CA THR A 30 51.21 47.52 -20.32
C THR A 30 49.92 47.09 -19.62
N VAL A 31 48.93 47.98 -19.49
CA VAL A 31 47.62 47.68 -18.91
C VAL A 31 46.86 46.65 -19.76
N ILE A 32 46.90 46.78 -21.09
CA ILE A 32 46.28 45.83 -22.01
C ILE A 32 46.96 44.44 -21.90
N GLY A 33 48.29 44.37 -21.84
CA GLY A 33 49.04 43.12 -21.69
C GLY A 33 48.76 42.40 -20.35
N LEU A 34 48.61 43.18 -19.27
CA LEU A 34 48.19 42.67 -17.96
C LEU A 34 46.74 42.13 -18.00
N GLY A 35 45.85 42.82 -18.71
CA GLY A 35 44.50 42.33 -18.97
C GLY A 35 44.49 40.99 -19.72
N PHE A 36 45.24 40.89 -20.82
CA PHE A 36 45.31 39.66 -21.63
C PHE A 36 45.87 38.47 -20.84
N THR A 37 46.92 38.67 -20.04
CA THR A 37 47.51 37.59 -19.22
C THR A 37 46.55 37.09 -18.15
N LEU A 38 45.81 37.99 -17.49
CA LEU A 38 44.77 37.63 -16.53
C LEU A 38 43.58 36.92 -17.19
N PHE A 39 43.12 37.41 -18.35
CA PHE A 39 42.04 36.78 -19.12
C PHE A 39 42.43 35.41 -19.66
N SER A 40 43.64 35.24 -20.21
CA SER A 40 44.15 33.94 -20.67
C SER A 40 44.33 32.95 -19.52
N PHE A 41 44.76 33.41 -18.33
CA PHE A 41 44.86 32.57 -17.13
C PHE A 41 43.47 32.13 -16.63
N MET A 42 42.49 33.03 -16.63
CA MET A 42 41.10 32.67 -16.32
C MET A 42 40.51 31.71 -17.34
N GLN A 43 40.75 31.91 -18.65
CA GLN A 43 40.32 30.99 -19.70
C GLN A 43 40.95 29.59 -19.58
N LEU A 44 42.20 29.49 -19.14
CA LEU A 44 42.88 28.22 -18.88
C LEU A 44 42.30 27.49 -17.66
N ARG A 45 41.96 28.23 -16.59
CA ARG A 45 41.33 27.68 -15.38
C ARG A 45 39.89 27.23 -15.62
N PHE A 46 39.19 27.91 -16.53
CA PHE A 46 37.84 27.55 -17.01
C PHE A 46 37.85 26.73 -18.30
N SER A 47 39.01 26.16 -18.68
CA SER A 47 39.08 25.27 -19.84
C SER A 47 38.19 24.05 -19.58
N ASP A 48 37.43 23.61 -20.58
CA ASP A 48 36.58 22.41 -20.54
C ASP A 48 37.29 21.18 -19.95
N LYS A 49 38.62 21.10 -20.09
CA LYS A 49 39.44 20.03 -19.51
C LYS A 49 39.54 20.09 -17.98
N GLN A 50 39.68 21.28 -17.38
CA GLN A 50 39.72 21.41 -15.92
C GLN A 50 38.33 21.28 -15.31
N ILE A 51 37.28 21.79 -15.98
CA ILE A 51 35.90 21.59 -15.55
C ILE A 51 35.54 20.10 -15.59
N LYS A 52 35.88 19.38 -16.68
CA LYS A 52 35.72 17.92 -16.75
C LYS A 52 36.51 17.19 -15.69
N LYS A 53 37.77 17.56 -15.48
CA LYS A 53 38.59 16.93 -14.44
C LYS A 53 37.99 17.15 -13.04
N MET A 54 37.48 18.35 -12.75
CA MET A 54 36.84 18.65 -11.48
C MET A 54 35.50 17.92 -11.32
N GLU A 55 34.74 17.72 -12.41
CA GLU A 55 33.53 16.90 -12.44
C GLU A 55 33.84 15.41 -12.21
N ASP A 56 34.91 14.90 -12.84
CA ASP A 56 35.36 13.52 -12.70
C ASP A 56 35.93 13.26 -11.30
N ASP A 57 36.78 14.16 -10.78
CA ASP A 57 37.30 14.12 -9.41
C ASP A 57 36.14 14.18 -8.40
N PHE A 58 35.11 15.03 -8.64
CA PHE A 58 33.91 15.09 -7.79
C PHE A 58 33.08 13.80 -7.85
N LYS A 59 32.86 13.22 -9.04
CA LYS A 59 32.15 11.93 -9.18
C LYS A 59 32.89 10.80 -8.48
N GLN A 60 34.22 10.81 -8.54
CA GLN A 60 35.09 9.82 -7.90
C GLN A 60 35.10 9.98 -6.38
N ASP A 61 35.34 11.19 -5.85
CA ASP A 61 35.41 11.47 -4.42
C ASP A 61 34.09 11.19 -3.71
N PHE A 62 32.96 11.53 -4.35
CA PHE A 62 31.62 11.27 -3.83
C PHE A 62 31.07 9.90 -4.26
N LYS A 63 31.86 9.08 -4.96
CA LYS A 63 31.48 7.74 -5.43
C LYS A 63 30.09 7.74 -6.09
N ILE A 64 29.81 8.74 -6.93
CA ILE A 64 28.46 9.01 -7.46
C ILE A 64 27.96 7.84 -8.31
N GLU A 65 28.84 7.18 -9.06
CA GLU A 65 28.48 5.98 -9.83
C GLU A 65 28.14 4.79 -8.92
N GLU A 66 28.98 4.47 -7.93
CA GLU A 66 28.70 3.39 -6.95
C GLU A 66 27.40 3.67 -6.19
N ASN A 67 27.17 4.92 -5.78
CA ASN A 67 25.95 5.34 -5.07
C ASN A 67 24.71 5.24 -5.98
N ASN A 68 24.82 5.57 -7.27
CA ASN A 68 23.73 5.43 -8.22
C ASN A 68 23.42 3.96 -8.53
N GLU A 69 24.42 3.10 -8.64
CA GLU A 69 24.24 1.65 -8.78
C GLU A 69 23.58 1.05 -7.54
N ALA A 70 24.06 1.40 -6.34
CA ALA A 70 23.45 0.97 -5.08
C ALA A 70 21.99 1.45 -4.97
N LEU A 71 21.69 2.70 -5.33
CA LEU A 71 20.32 3.23 -5.37
C LEU A 71 19.43 2.46 -6.36
N LYS A 72 19.96 2.10 -7.53
CA LYS A 72 19.24 1.32 -8.54
C LYS A 72 18.94 -0.10 -8.03
N ASP A 73 19.90 -0.75 -7.37
CA ASP A 73 19.74 -2.07 -6.79
C ASP A 73 18.79 -2.07 -5.59
N MET A 74 18.87 -1.05 -4.73
CA MET A 74 17.91 -0.83 -3.63
C MET A 74 16.50 -0.64 -4.19
N LYS A 75 16.33 0.15 -5.26
CA LYS A 75 15.04 0.35 -5.91
C LYS A 75 14.50 -0.96 -6.51
N ALA A 76 15.35 -1.74 -7.17
CA ALA A 76 14.98 -3.04 -7.71
C ALA A 76 14.57 -4.04 -6.60
N THR A 77 15.32 -4.05 -5.50
CA THR A 77 15.03 -4.88 -4.32
C THR A 77 13.70 -4.48 -3.67
N LEU A 78 13.45 -3.17 -3.54
CA LEU A 78 12.20 -2.65 -2.98
C LEU A 78 10.99 -2.98 -3.86
N VAL A 79 11.14 -2.93 -5.19
CA VAL A 79 10.09 -3.38 -6.13
C VAL A 79 9.81 -4.87 -5.97
N LYS A 80 10.85 -5.71 -5.87
CA LYS A 80 10.69 -7.15 -5.60
C LYS A 80 10.01 -7.41 -4.25
N ALA A 81 10.44 -6.71 -3.20
CA ALA A 81 9.85 -6.83 -1.86
C ALA A 81 8.37 -6.47 -1.85
N ARG A 82 7.97 -5.38 -2.51
CA ARG A 82 6.55 -5.00 -2.66
C ARG A 82 5.74 -6.03 -3.44
N LYS A 83 6.32 -6.62 -4.49
CA LYS A 83 5.66 -7.71 -5.24
C LYS A 83 5.46 -8.93 -4.34
N ASN A 84 6.46 -9.32 -3.57
CA ASN A 84 6.38 -10.44 -2.65
C ASN A 84 5.38 -10.18 -1.50
N GLU A 85 5.35 -8.95 -0.96
CA GLU A 85 4.36 -8.54 0.05
C GLU A 85 2.92 -8.68 -0.50
N LYS A 86 2.70 -8.26 -1.74
CA LYS A 86 1.39 -8.39 -2.39
C LYS A 86 1.00 -9.86 -2.56
N LEU A 87 1.92 -10.70 -3.05
CA LEU A 87 1.68 -12.14 -3.21
C LEU A 87 1.39 -12.81 -1.87
N LEU A 88 2.17 -12.50 -0.82
CA LEU A 88 1.95 -13.03 0.52
C LEU A 88 0.58 -12.62 1.08
N LYS A 89 0.14 -11.38 0.85
CA LYS A 89 -1.20 -10.93 1.24
C LYS A 89 -2.29 -11.72 0.52
N GLU A 90 -2.14 -11.98 -0.78
CA GLU A 90 -3.08 -12.79 -1.58
C GLU A 90 -3.12 -14.26 -1.10
N GLU A 91 -1.97 -14.85 -0.78
CA GLU A 91 -1.88 -16.20 -0.20
C GLU A 91 -2.53 -16.30 1.18
N ILE A 92 -2.29 -15.32 2.06
CA ILE A 92 -2.92 -15.26 3.39
C ILE A 92 -4.45 -15.18 3.26
N ILE A 93 -4.96 -14.33 2.36
CA ILE A 93 -6.40 -14.21 2.08
C ILE A 93 -6.96 -15.54 1.61
N THR A 94 -6.30 -16.18 0.62
CA THR A 94 -6.74 -17.46 0.04
C THR A 94 -6.77 -18.56 1.08
N ALA A 95 -5.70 -18.71 1.89
CA ALA A 95 -5.63 -19.72 2.94
C ALA A 95 -6.70 -19.48 4.02
N THR A 96 -6.96 -18.22 4.36
CA THR A 96 -7.96 -17.85 5.36
C THR A 96 -9.38 -18.13 4.87
N ASP A 97 -9.68 -17.82 3.59
CA ASP A 97 -10.97 -18.13 2.98
C ASP A 97 -11.19 -19.65 2.86
N LEU A 98 -10.17 -20.42 2.46
CA LEU A 98 -10.26 -21.89 2.43
C LEU A 98 -10.52 -22.49 3.81
N ASN A 99 -9.85 -21.97 4.85
CA ASN A 99 -10.08 -22.43 6.22
C ASN A 99 -11.50 -22.09 6.71
N LEU A 100 -12.00 -20.91 6.35
CA LEU A 100 -13.38 -20.52 6.65
C LEU A 100 -14.39 -21.42 5.92
N GLU A 101 -14.20 -21.68 4.64
CA GLU A 101 -15.08 -22.55 3.87
C GLU A 101 -15.07 -23.97 4.45
N ASN A 102 -13.90 -24.52 4.78
CA ASN A 102 -13.78 -25.83 5.42
C ASN A 102 -14.47 -25.89 6.79
N SER A 103 -14.26 -24.90 7.66
CA SER A 103 -14.92 -24.88 8.96
C SER A 103 -16.44 -24.73 8.85
N SER A 104 -16.92 -23.97 7.85
CA SER A 104 -18.35 -23.90 7.55
C SER A 104 -18.90 -25.22 6.99
N PHE A 105 -18.13 -25.92 6.16
CA PHE A 105 -18.53 -27.21 5.60
C PHE A 105 -18.75 -28.24 6.71
N LEU A 106 -17.92 -28.25 7.76
CA LEU A 106 -18.11 -29.13 8.92
C LEU A 106 -19.47 -28.92 9.60
N LEU A 107 -19.97 -27.68 9.68
CA LEU A 107 -21.33 -27.42 10.20
C LEU A 107 -22.41 -28.12 9.36
N SER A 108 -22.19 -28.25 8.04
CA SER A 108 -23.13 -28.95 7.16
C SER A 108 -23.10 -30.48 7.31
N GLN A 109 -22.13 -31.03 8.06
CA GLN A 109 -21.96 -32.48 8.27
C GLN A 109 -22.69 -33.02 9.50
N VAL A 110 -23.30 -32.15 10.32
CA VAL A 110 -24.18 -32.54 11.43
C VAL A 110 -25.15 -33.64 11.00
N ASP A 111 -25.32 -34.69 11.80
CA ASP A 111 -26.15 -35.86 11.50
C ASP A 111 -26.86 -36.42 12.74
N GLY A 112 -27.50 -37.58 12.62
CA GLY A 112 -28.26 -38.20 13.71
C GLY A 112 -27.43 -38.60 14.93
N ASP A 113 -26.13 -38.82 14.75
CA ASP A 113 -25.23 -39.26 15.81
C ASP A 113 -24.51 -38.08 16.48
N THR A 114 -24.64 -36.87 15.92
CA THR A 114 -24.02 -35.66 16.44
C THR A 114 -24.56 -35.33 17.83
N HIS A 115 -23.68 -35.30 18.83
CA HIS A 115 -24.03 -34.91 20.19
C HIS A 115 -23.91 -33.40 20.42
N THR A 116 -24.59 -32.87 21.44
CA THR A 116 -24.59 -31.44 21.79
C THR A 116 -23.18 -30.85 21.98
N LEU A 117 -22.27 -31.60 22.61
CA LEU A 117 -20.87 -31.17 22.79
C LEU A 117 -20.14 -31.03 21.44
N GLU A 118 -20.38 -31.96 20.52
CA GLU A 118 -19.78 -31.94 19.19
C GLU A 118 -20.31 -30.75 18.38
N LEU A 119 -21.63 -30.52 18.41
CA LEU A 119 -22.26 -29.33 17.82
C LEU A 119 -21.64 -28.04 18.35
N ASN A 120 -21.50 -27.92 19.68
CA ASN A 120 -20.89 -26.76 20.31
C ASN A 120 -19.44 -26.54 19.87
N ASN A 121 -18.65 -27.61 19.75
CA ASN A 121 -17.28 -27.53 19.26
C ASN A 121 -17.21 -27.10 17.79
N MET A 122 -18.11 -27.60 16.94
CA MET A 122 -18.20 -27.16 15.55
C MET A 122 -18.54 -25.67 15.44
N LEU A 123 -19.51 -25.19 16.24
CA LEU A 123 -19.87 -23.77 16.30
C LEU A 123 -18.72 -22.89 16.81
N ILE A 124 -17.97 -23.34 17.82
CA ILE A 124 -16.78 -22.62 18.34
C ILE A 124 -15.69 -22.52 17.26
N ASN A 125 -15.39 -23.64 16.60
CA ASN A 125 -14.37 -23.70 15.55
C ASN A 125 -14.73 -22.76 14.40
N PHE A 126 -15.98 -22.83 13.94
CA PHE A 126 -16.48 -21.94 12.90
C PHE A 126 -16.44 -20.46 13.33
N ASN A 127 -16.92 -20.13 14.53
CA ASN A 127 -16.89 -18.74 15.01
C ASN A 127 -15.46 -18.19 15.09
N THR A 128 -14.52 -18.98 15.60
CA THR A 128 -13.11 -18.59 15.70
C THR A 128 -12.50 -18.35 14.32
N THR A 129 -12.80 -19.23 13.37
CA THR A 129 -12.31 -19.13 11.99
C THR A 129 -12.94 -17.94 11.26
N PHE A 130 -14.23 -17.68 11.49
CA PHE A 130 -14.93 -16.52 10.95
C PHE A 130 -14.34 -15.21 11.50
N ASP A 131 -14.13 -15.11 12.81
CA ASP A 131 -13.52 -13.93 13.45
C ASP A 131 -12.10 -13.67 12.90
N LYS A 132 -11.34 -14.73 12.62
CA LYS A 132 -10.01 -14.62 12.00
C LYS A 132 -10.10 -14.14 10.55
N ALA A 133 -11.08 -14.61 9.79
CA ALA A 133 -11.25 -14.22 8.40
C ALA A 133 -11.62 -12.73 8.28
N ILE A 134 -12.61 -12.28 9.06
CA ILE A 134 -13.10 -10.89 9.00
C ILE A 134 -12.10 -9.86 9.55
N SER A 135 -11.12 -10.30 10.36
CA SER A 135 -10.02 -9.45 10.83
C SER A 135 -8.86 -9.39 9.84
N THR A 136 -8.75 -10.35 8.92
CA THR A 136 -7.69 -10.44 7.91
C THR A 136 -8.07 -9.64 6.67
N HIS A 137 -9.30 -9.81 6.19
CA HIS A 137 -9.78 -9.13 5.00
C HIS A 137 -11.31 -9.04 5.01
N LYS A 138 -11.80 -8.23 4.08
CA LYS A 138 -13.22 -8.14 3.79
C LYS A 138 -13.65 -9.37 2.96
N LEU A 139 -14.61 -10.13 3.46
CA LEU A 139 -15.09 -11.34 2.79
C LEU A 139 -15.80 -11.01 1.47
N ASN A 140 -15.55 -11.85 0.47
CA ASN A 140 -16.26 -11.76 -0.81
C ASN A 140 -17.73 -12.23 -0.65
N LEU A 141 -18.61 -11.85 -1.57
CA LEU A 141 -20.05 -12.14 -1.47
C LEU A 141 -20.35 -13.64 -1.61
N SER A 142 -19.61 -14.38 -2.43
CA SER A 142 -19.83 -15.81 -2.67
C SER A 142 -19.46 -16.66 -1.45
N THR A 143 -18.34 -16.37 -0.79
CA THR A 143 -17.91 -17.06 0.43
C THR A 143 -18.92 -16.82 1.55
N LEU A 144 -19.43 -15.60 1.70
CA LEU A 144 -20.52 -15.32 2.65
C LEU A 144 -21.78 -16.13 2.33
N GLN A 145 -22.17 -16.24 1.06
CA GLN A 145 -23.32 -17.05 0.66
C GLN A 145 -23.11 -18.53 1.01
N HIS A 146 -21.96 -19.12 0.67
CA HIS A 146 -21.65 -20.50 0.98
C HIS A 146 -21.70 -20.77 2.49
N VAL A 147 -21.08 -19.90 3.28
CA VAL A 147 -21.08 -19.99 4.74
C VAL A 147 -22.49 -19.92 5.31
N ILE A 148 -23.33 -18.99 4.83
CA ILE A 148 -24.72 -18.85 5.29
C ILE A 148 -25.54 -20.10 4.93
N VAL A 149 -25.36 -20.64 3.71
CA VAL A 149 -26.04 -21.87 3.28
C VAL A 149 -25.63 -23.06 4.15
N ASN A 150 -24.35 -23.18 4.50
CA ASN A 150 -23.89 -24.24 5.40
C ASN A 150 -24.48 -24.13 6.80
N LEU A 151 -24.63 -22.92 7.34
CA LEU A 151 -25.29 -22.71 8.62
C LEU A 151 -26.80 -23.00 8.55
N ILE A 152 -27.47 -22.64 7.45
CA ILE A 152 -28.87 -23.04 7.20
C ILE A 152 -29.00 -24.57 7.21
N ASN A 153 -28.11 -25.26 6.50
CA ASN A 153 -28.11 -26.73 6.44
C ASN A 153 -27.90 -27.33 7.85
N CYS A 154 -26.99 -26.76 8.64
CA CYS A 154 -26.79 -27.16 10.04
C CYS A 154 -28.09 -27.07 10.85
N LEU A 155 -28.77 -25.92 10.83
CA LEU A 155 -30.04 -25.70 11.54
C LEU A 155 -31.15 -26.68 11.11
N GLN A 156 -31.28 -26.89 9.80
CA GLN A 156 -32.26 -27.84 9.26
C GLN A 156 -31.97 -29.27 9.72
N ARG A 157 -30.69 -29.65 9.82
CA ARG A 157 -30.28 -30.98 10.29
C ARG A 157 -30.47 -31.14 11.79
N ILE A 158 -30.16 -30.13 12.61
CA ILE A 158 -30.47 -30.10 14.04
C ILE A 158 -31.95 -30.44 14.27
N ARG A 159 -32.84 -29.75 13.56
CA ARG A 159 -34.29 -30.01 13.64
C ARG A 159 -34.67 -31.41 13.14
N ARG A 160 -34.15 -31.80 11.97
CA ARG A 160 -34.49 -33.08 11.32
C ARG A 160 -34.12 -34.27 12.20
N TYR A 161 -32.95 -34.20 12.84
CA TYR A 161 -32.40 -35.29 13.65
C TYR A 161 -32.70 -35.15 15.13
N LYS A 162 -33.42 -34.10 15.54
CA LYS A 162 -33.74 -33.83 16.95
C LYS A 162 -32.50 -33.78 17.84
N ILE A 163 -31.45 -33.15 17.33
CA ILE A 163 -30.21 -32.98 18.08
C ILE A 163 -30.49 -32.00 19.21
N ARG A 164 -30.16 -32.41 20.44
CA ARG A 164 -30.28 -31.53 21.61
C ARG A 164 -29.45 -30.27 21.39
N TYR A 165 -30.15 -29.16 21.32
CA TYR A 165 -29.65 -27.82 21.10
C TYR A 165 -29.75 -27.14 22.47
N ASP A 166 -28.66 -26.62 23.02
CA ASP A 166 -28.66 -26.02 24.36
C ASP A 166 -28.60 -24.49 24.30
N GLU A 167 -28.75 -23.83 25.46
CA GLU A 167 -28.74 -22.38 25.54
C GLU A 167 -27.41 -21.78 25.00
N GLU A 168 -26.29 -22.49 25.21
CA GLU A 168 -24.98 -22.08 24.71
C GLU A 168 -24.92 -22.11 23.17
N ALA A 169 -25.36 -23.20 22.54
CA ALA A 169 -25.45 -23.30 21.09
C ALA A 169 -26.41 -22.23 20.53
N TYR A 170 -27.52 -21.97 21.21
CA TYR A 170 -28.47 -20.92 20.85
C TYR A 170 -27.84 -19.53 20.81
N TYR A 171 -27.14 -19.11 21.87
CA TYR A 171 -26.47 -17.81 21.88
C TYR A 171 -25.39 -17.71 20.81
N LYS A 172 -24.63 -18.79 20.57
CA LYS A 172 -23.60 -18.81 19.53
C LYS A 172 -24.19 -18.63 18.13
N ILE A 173 -25.27 -19.34 17.81
CA ILE A 173 -25.94 -19.23 16.50
C ILE A 173 -26.49 -17.83 16.27
N ASN A 174 -27.14 -17.23 17.28
CA ASN A 174 -27.64 -15.86 17.18
C ASN A 174 -26.50 -14.84 17.01
N SER A 175 -25.43 -14.98 17.79
CA SER A 175 -24.22 -14.14 17.65
C SER A 175 -23.60 -14.27 16.24
N LEU A 176 -23.52 -15.50 15.71
CA LEU A 176 -23.05 -15.76 14.36
C LEU A 176 -23.94 -15.11 13.29
N PHE A 177 -25.26 -15.15 13.46
CA PHE A 177 -26.20 -14.48 12.55
C PHE A 177 -25.95 -12.97 12.50
N ASP A 178 -25.77 -12.32 13.65
CA ASP A 178 -25.50 -10.89 13.72
C ASP A 178 -24.17 -10.54 13.05
N LYS A 179 -23.13 -11.33 13.31
CA LYS A 179 -21.82 -11.19 12.68
C LYS A 179 -21.90 -11.36 11.16
N LEU A 180 -22.58 -12.40 10.67
CA LEU A 180 -22.78 -12.66 9.23
C LEU A 180 -23.57 -11.55 8.55
N SER A 181 -24.63 -11.04 9.21
CA SER A 181 -25.46 -9.94 8.70
C SER A 181 -24.65 -8.65 8.58
N ARG A 182 -23.86 -8.33 9.61
CA ARG A 182 -22.97 -7.16 9.60
C ARG A 182 -21.93 -7.26 8.49
N GLN A 183 -21.26 -8.39 8.38
CA GLN A 183 -20.24 -8.59 7.35
C GLN A 183 -20.81 -8.58 5.94
N SER A 184 -22.00 -9.16 5.74
CA SER A 184 -22.71 -9.06 4.46
C SER A 184 -22.99 -7.62 4.06
N THR A 185 -23.38 -6.77 5.02
CA THR A 185 -23.60 -5.34 4.77
C THR A 185 -22.32 -4.64 4.34
N ILE A 186 -21.21 -4.85 5.07
CA ILE A 186 -19.88 -4.33 4.72
C ILE A 186 -19.47 -4.81 3.31
N SER A 187 -19.73 -6.09 3.03
CA SER A 187 -19.47 -6.76 1.75
C SER A 187 -20.19 -6.15 0.56
N ILE A 188 -21.48 -5.89 0.72
CA ILE A 188 -22.32 -5.23 -0.27
C ILE A 188 -21.89 -3.77 -0.49
N GLN A 189 -21.69 -3.00 0.59
CA GLN A 189 -21.40 -1.56 0.50
C GLN A 189 -20.13 -1.24 -0.28
N ALA A 190 -19.04 -1.96 -0.05
CA ALA A 190 -17.80 -1.72 -0.82
C ALA A 190 -17.75 -2.43 -2.19
N ASN A 191 -18.88 -2.95 -2.70
CA ASN A 191 -19.02 -3.48 -4.06
C ASN A 191 -20.32 -2.96 -4.72
N PRO A 192 -20.48 -1.66 -5.00
CA PRO A 192 -21.74 -1.06 -5.49
C PRO A 192 -22.08 -1.38 -6.95
N ASP A 193 -21.30 -2.24 -7.60
CA ASP A 193 -21.33 -2.46 -9.05
C ASP A 193 -22.61 -3.19 -9.50
N MET A 194 -23.32 -2.66 -10.51
CA MET A 194 -24.61 -3.21 -10.99
C MET A 194 -24.51 -4.66 -11.48
N ASN A 195 -23.34 -5.07 -12.00
CA ASN A 195 -23.10 -6.45 -12.45
C ASN A 195 -23.13 -7.49 -11.31
N ARG A 196 -23.10 -7.05 -10.05
CA ARG A 196 -23.18 -7.91 -8.87
C ARG A 196 -24.52 -7.82 -8.14
N TYR A 197 -25.51 -7.11 -8.70
CA TYR A 197 -26.85 -6.99 -8.12
C TYR A 197 -27.49 -8.36 -7.81
N PHE A 198 -27.36 -9.33 -8.73
CA PHE A 198 -27.86 -10.69 -8.53
C PHE A 198 -27.22 -11.38 -7.31
N THR A 199 -25.90 -11.27 -7.15
CA THR A 199 -25.19 -11.86 -6.02
C THR A 199 -25.57 -11.18 -4.70
N GLN A 200 -25.69 -9.85 -4.69
CA GLN A 200 -26.15 -9.12 -3.51
C GLN A 200 -27.57 -9.53 -3.11
N HIS A 201 -28.50 -9.58 -4.07
CA HIS A 201 -29.89 -9.99 -3.82
C HIS A 201 -29.97 -11.43 -3.31
N SER A 202 -29.20 -12.33 -3.93
CA SER A 202 -29.11 -13.73 -3.48
C SER A 202 -28.57 -13.82 -2.05
N LEU A 203 -27.55 -13.02 -1.69
CA LEU A 203 -27.02 -12.99 -0.33
C LEU A 203 -28.07 -12.50 0.69
N LEU A 204 -28.83 -11.46 0.36
CA LEU A 204 -29.92 -10.97 1.22
C LEU A 204 -31.04 -12.02 1.40
N LYS A 205 -31.36 -12.78 0.35
CA LYS A 205 -32.29 -13.92 0.46
C LYS A 205 -31.74 -15.02 1.37
N CYS A 206 -30.45 -15.35 1.27
CA CYS A 206 -29.80 -16.31 2.16
C CYS A 206 -29.89 -15.85 3.62
N LEU A 207 -29.59 -14.58 3.93
CA LEU A 207 -29.74 -14.04 5.30
C LEU A 207 -31.18 -14.10 5.80
N THR A 208 -32.15 -13.80 4.95
CA THR A 208 -33.58 -13.88 5.30
C THR A 208 -33.97 -15.31 5.62
N SER A 209 -33.48 -16.27 4.83
CA SER A 209 -33.72 -17.70 5.03
C SER A 209 -33.07 -18.20 6.32
N LEU A 210 -31.82 -17.80 6.59
CA LEU A 210 -31.12 -18.10 7.84
C LEU A 210 -31.90 -17.58 9.06
N LYS A 211 -32.36 -16.33 9.02
CA LYS A 211 -33.18 -15.75 10.09
C LYS A 211 -34.48 -16.54 10.32
N SER A 212 -35.08 -17.04 9.24
CA SER A 212 -36.28 -17.88 9.33
C SER A 212 -35.98 -19.23 9.99
N GLU A 213 -34.88 -19.88 9.62
CA GLU A 213 -34.48 -21.17 10.20
C GLU A 213 -34.11 -21.06 11.68
N ILE A 214 -33.44 -19.98 12.08
CA ILE A 214 -33.15 -19.71 13.50
C ILE A 214 -34.46 -19.67 14.30
N LYS A 215 -35.46 -18.88 13.85
CA LYS A 215 -36.76 -18.81 14.51
C LYS A 215 -37.46 -20.17 14.63
N GLU A 216 -37.28 -21.04 13.65
CA GLU A 216 -37.87 -22.37 13.69
C GLU A 216 -37.15 -23.31 14.66
N CYS A 217 -35.82 -23.20 14.76
CA CYS A 217 -35.04 -23.85 15.82
C CYS A 217 -35.43 -23.32 17.21
N ASP A 218 -35.74 -22.05 17.35
CA ASP A 218 -36.15 -21.45 18.64
C ASP A 218 -37.49 -21.99 19.12
N LYS A 219 -38.45 -22.21 18.21
CA LYS A 219 -39.72 -22.86 18.54
C LYS A 219 -39.50 -24.30 18.98
N TYR A 220 -38.58 -25.01 18.33
CA TYR A 220 -38.23 -26.38 18.68
C TYR A 220 -37.68 -26.46 20.13
N MET A 221 -36.82 -25.50 20.52
CA MET A 221 -36.31 -25.39 21.89
C MET A 221 -37.40 -25.21 22.93
N ASN A 222 -38.28 -24.25 22.70
CA ASN A 222 -39.31 -23.91 23.68
C ASN A 222 -40.29 -25.07 23.87
N ASN A 223 -40.56 -25.85 22.82
CA ASN A 223 -41.40 -27.04 22.91
C ASN A 223 -40.73 -28.21 23.65
N GLU A 224 -39.41 -28.42 23.50
CA GLU A 224 -38.69 -29.44 24.27
C GLU A 224 -38.52 -29.07 25.74
N LEU A 225 -38.44 -27.77 26.07
CA LEU A 225 -38.39 -27.30 27.45
C LEU A 225 -39.72 -27.51 28.18
N GLU A 226 -40.85 -27.31 27.50
CA GLU A 226 -42.20 -27.57 28.07
C GLU A 226 -42.46 -29.06 28.36
N ASP A 227 -41.91 -29.98 27.55
CA ASP A 227 -42.05 -31.43 27.77
C ASP A 227 -41.18 -31.97 28.92
N HIS A 228 -40.22 -31.18 29.43
CA HIS A 228 -39.31 -31.56 30.52
C HIS A 228 -39.69 -30.99 31.90
N ASP A 229 -40.68 -30.09 31.98
CA ASP A 229 -41.18 -29.50 33.23
C ASP A 229 -42.41 -30.24 33.81
N ILE A 230 -42.75 -31.42 33.27
CA ILE A 230 -43.76 -32.34 33.82
C ILE A 230 -43.04 -33.60 34.32
N ASP A 231 -42.46 -33.52 35.52
CA ASP A 231 -42.27 -34.64 36.45
C ASP A 231 -42.07 -34.12 37.90
#